data_AF-A0A3M4YA68-F1
#
_entry.id   AF-A0A3M4YA68-F1
#
_cell.length_a   1.000
_cell.length_b   1.000
_cell.length_c   1.000
_cell.angle_alpha   90.00
_cell.angle_beta   90.00
_cell.angle_gamma   90.00
#
_symmetry.space_group_name_H-M   'P 1'
#
loop_
_entity.id
_entity.type
_entity.pdbx_description
1 polymer ?
#
loop_
_entity_poly.entity_id
_entity_poly.type
_entity_poly.pdbx_seq_one_letter_code
_entity_poly.pdbx_strand_id
1 'polypeptide(L)' 'MKPTDENSTNYLMVSAAAKKLGEQACTLGIKHIKNGTLRLQFNREVAYYAKSIVNDVSEGKKVLSRA' A
#
# COMPACT_ATOMS: atom_id res chain seq x y z
N MET A 1 9.31 19.02 -10.50
CA MET A 1 8.19 19.72 -9.85
C MET A 1 8.44 19.67 -8.34
N LYS A 2 8.33 20.79 -7.62
CA LYS A 2 8.55 20.80 -6.16
C LYS A 2 7.31 20.19 -5.50
N PRO A 3 7.42 19.26 -4.53
CA PRO A 3 6.25 18.69 -3.86
C PRO A 3 5.46 19.83 -3.19
N THR A 4 4.16 19.93 -3.50
CA THR A 4 3.24 20.80 -2.77
C THR A 4 2.93 20.19 -1.40
N ASP A 5 2.57 21.02 -0.42
CA ASP A 5 2.24 20.57 0.93
C ASP A 5 1.14 19.50 0.93
N GLU A 6 0.19 19.62 0.01
CA GLU A 6 -0.87 18.62 -0.24
C GLU A 6 -0.32 17.27 -0.72
N ASN A 7 0.67 17.26 -1.61
CA ASN A 7 1.29 16.01 -2.08
C ASN A 7 2.04 15.31 -0.93
N SER A 8 2.67 16.08 -0.04
CA SER A 8 3.33 15.57 1.16
C SER A 8 2.32 14.94 2.12
N THR A 9 1.20 15.61 2.40
CA THR A 9 0.12 15.06 3.23
C THR A 9 -0.50 13.80 2.62
N ASN A 10 -0.81 13.83 1.32
CA ASN A 10 -1.36 12.67 0.61
C ASN A 10 -0.40 11.48 0.66
N TYR A 11 0.88 11.72 0.41
CA TYR A 11 1.91 10.68 0.50
C TYR A 11 1.95 10.04 1.89
N LEU A 12 1.92 10.83 2.97
CA LEU A 12 1.95 10.31 4.34
C LEU A 12 0.69 9.49 4.67
N MET A 13 -0.50 9.98 4.31
CA MET A 13 -1.76 9.27 4.54
C MET A 13 -1.81 7.95 3.79
N VAL A 14 -1.42 7.95 2.52
CA VAL A 14 -1.40 6.76 1.66
C VAL A 14 -0.35 5.77 2.13
N SER A 15 0.82 6.24 2.57
CA SER A 15 1.86 5.38 3.14
C SER A 15 1.39 4.67 4.41
N ALA A 16 0.66 5.38 5.28
CA ALA A 16 0.09 4.78 6.49
C ALA A 16 -1.00 3.73 6.14
N ALA A 17 -1.85 4.00 5.16
CA ALA A 17 -2.85 3.05 4.69
C ALA A 17 -2.23 1.81 4.04
N ALA A 18 -1.20 2.00 3.20
CA ALA A 18 -0.43 0.93 2.57
C ALA A 18 0.22 0.00 3.60
N LYS A 19 0.79 0.56 4.67
CA LYS A 19 1.33 -0.22 5.79
C LYS A 19 0.25 -1.08 6.46
N LYS A 20 -0.90 -0.48 6.81
CA LYS A 20 -2.03 -1.21 7.41
C LYS A 20 -2.54 -2.32 6.52
N LEU A 21 -2.62 -2.09 5.20
CA LEU A 21 -3.02 -3.11 4.23
C LEU A 21 -2.07 -4.31 4.25
N GLY A 22 -0.75 -4.06 4.27
CA GLY A 22 0.26 -5.13 4.38
C GLY A 22 0.13 -5.93 5.68
N GLU A 23 -0.10 -5.26 6.81
CA GLU A 23 -0.34 -5.91 8.10
C GLU A 23 -1.57 -6.82 8.07
N GLN A 24 -2.69 -6.32 7.51
CA GLN A 24 -3.92 -7.11 7.35
C GLN A 24 -3.73 -8.31 6.43
N ALA A 25 -3.00 -8.15 5.32
CA ALA A 25 -2.67 -9.27 4.45
C ALA A 25 -1.84 -10.32 5.17
N CYS A 26 -0.84 -9.93 5.96
CA CYS A 26 -0.08 -10.88 6.78
C CYS A 26 -0.99 -11.64 7.76
N THR A 27 -1.89 -10.94 8.47
CA THR A 27 -2.84 -11.57 9.39
C THR A 27 -3.76 -12.56 8.68
N LEU A 28 -4.36 -12.17 7.57
CA LEU A 28 -5.24 -13.04 6.78
C LEU A 28 -4.47 -14.23 6.18
N GLY A 29 -3.26 -13.99 5.68
CA GLY A 29 -2.39 -15.01 5.12
C GLY A 29 -2.06 -16.09 6.15
N ILE A 30 -1.68 -15.71 7.37
CA ILE A 30 -1.42 -16.66 8.46
C ILE A 30 -2.70 -17.42 8.84
N LYS A 31 -3.83 -16.72 8.93
CA LYS A 31 -5.10 -17.30 9.41
C LYS A 31 -5.75 -18.24 8.40
N HIS A 32 -5.63 -17.97 7.10
CA HIS A 32 -6.42 -18.63 6.08
C HIS A 32 -5.60 -19.39 5.02
N ILE A 33 -4.31 -19.08 4.85
CA ILE A 33 -3.47 -19.70 3.82
C ILE A 33 -2.44 -20.63 4.47
N LYS A 34 -2.79 -21.92 4.53
CA LYS A 34 -1.94 -22.97 5.11
C LYS A 34 -0.70 -23.29 4.26
N ASN A 35 -0.85 -23.24 2.94
CA ASN A 35 0.27 -23.47 2.01
C ASN A 35 1.26 -22.29 2.09
N GLY A 36 2.50 -22.56 2.51
CA GLY A 36 3.52 -21.54 2.73
C GLY A 36 3.89 -20.76 1.47
N THR A 37 4.00 -21.42 0.33
CA THR A 37 4.32 -20.79 -0.96
C THR A 37 3.20 -19.86 -1.40
N LEU A 38 1.94 -20.30 -1.31
CA LEU A 38 0.79 -19.48 -1.66
C LEU A 38 0.65 -18.26 -0.72
N ARG A 39 0.92 -18.45 0.58
CA ARG A 39 0.91 -17.36 1.55
C ARG A 39 1.98 -16.31 1.24
N LEU A 40 3.18 -16.76 0.88
CA LEU A 40 4.27 -15.86 0.50
C LEU A 40 3.92 -15.08 -0.77
N GLN A 41 3.36 -15.74 -1.77
CA GLN A 41 2.92 -15.09 -3.01
C GLN A 41 1.84 -14.05 -2.73
N PHE A 42 0.81 -14.41 -1.97
CA PHE A 42 -0.26 -13.50 -1.57
C PHE A 42 0.27 -12.25 -0.87
N ASN A 43 1.10 -12.41 0.17
CA ASN A 43 1.69 -11.27 0.89
C ASN A 43 2.54 -10.39 -0.03
N ARG A 44 3.28 -11.00 -0.97
CA ARG A 44 4.13 -10.28 -1.92
C ARG A 44 3.32 -9.46 -2.93
N GLU A 45 2.25 -10.02 -3.47
CA GLU A 45 1.37 -9.32 -4.42
C GLU A 45 0.70 -8.11 -3.77
N VAL A 46 0.18 -8.28 -2.54
CA VAL A 46 -0.41 -7.16 -1.78
C VAL A 46 0.64 -6.07 -1.49
N ALA A 47 1.85 -6.45 -1.10
CA ALA A 47 2.93 -5.51 -0.83
C ALA A 47 3.33 -4.71 -2.09
N TYR A 48 3.41 -5.36 -3.25
CA TYR A 48 3.71 -4.65 -4.50
C TYR A 48 2.58 -3.71 -4.93
N TYR A 49 1.33 -4.14 -4.79
CA TYR A 49 0.19 -3.28 -5.06
C TYR A 49 0.15 -2.04 -4.14
N ALA A 50 0.37 -2.23 -2.83
CA ALA A 50 0.45 -1.14 -1.88
C ALA A 50 1.59 -0.16 -2.24
N LYS A 51 2.75 -0.69 -2.63
CA LYS A 51 3.91 0.10 -3.06
C LYS A 51 3.62 0.90 -4.33
N SER A 52 2.95 0.32 -5.33
CA SER A 52 2.64 1.04 -6.57
C SER A 52 1.73 2.24 -6.31
N ILE A 53 0.78 2.14 -5.38
CA ILE A 53 -0.09 3.27 -5.01
C ILE A 53 0.72 4.39 -4.34
N VAL A 54 1.61 4.05 -3.40
CA VAL A 54 2.49 5.04 -2.75
C VAL A 54 3.37 5.75 -3.77
N ASN A 55 3.91 5.01 -4.75
CA ASN A 55 4.70 5.58 -5.84
C ASN A 55 3.88 6.50 -6.75
N ASP A 56 2.66 6.11 -7.12
CA ASP A 56 1.79 6.96 -7.94
C ASP A 56 1.51 8.30 -7.26
N VAL A 57 1.38 8.32 -5.92
CA VAL A 57 1.15 9.54 -5.15
C VAL A 57 2.44 10.33 -4.96
N SER A 58 3.58 9.68 -4.68
CA SER A 58 4.86 10.38 -4.54
C SER A 58 5.28 11.07 -5.83
N GLU A 59 4.96 10.47 -6.98
CA GLU A 59 5.20 11.00 -8.32
C GLU A 59 4.13 12.01 -8.78
N GLY A 60 3.09 12.25 -7.97
CA GLY A 60 2.00 13.18 -8.28
C GLY A 60 1.07 12.71 -9.41
N LYS A 61 1.12 11.42 -9.78
CA LYS A 61 0.24 10.80 -10.78
C LYS A 61 -1.18 10.57 -10.25
N LYS A 62 -1.32 10.44 -8.93
CA LYS A 62 -2.60 10.32 -8.24
C LYS A 62 -2.63 11.26 -7.04
N VAL A 63 -3.78 11.89 -6.84
CA VAL A 63 -4.10 12.66 -5.64
C VAL A 63 -5.25 11.99 -4.92
N LEU A 64 -5.31 12.15 -3.61
CA LEU A 64 -6.37 11.55 -2.80
C LEU A 64 -7.67 12.33 -3.06
N SER A 65 -8.57 11.80 -3.87
CA SER A 65 -9.91 12.40 -4.02
C SER A 65 -10.75 12.07 -2.80
N ARG A 66 -11.21 13.08 -2.05
CA ARG A 66 -12.25 12.87 -1.03
C ARG A 66 -13.56 12.51 -1.74
N ALA A 67 -14.14 11.39 -1.35
CA ALA A 67 -15.51 11.01 -1.69
C ALA A 67 -16.49 11.64 -0.69
#